data_AF-A0A2D8A680-F1
#
_entry.id   AF-A0A2D8A680-F1
#
_cell.length_a   1.000
_cell.length_b   1.000
_cell.length_c   1.000
_cell.angle_alpha   90.00
_cell.angle_beta   90.00
_cell.angle_gamma   90.00
#
_symmetry.space_group_name_H-M   'P 1'
#
loop_
_entity.id
_entity.type
_entity.pdbx_description
1 polymer ?
#
loop_
_entity_poly.entity_id
_entity_poly.type
_entity_poly.pdbx_seq_one_letter_code
_entity_poly.pdbx_strand_id
1 'polypeptide(L)'
;MTETLSCLHLSPGFGVYMEEDEVLFSVRESNLDSGLRGMPVGTCETSYVDPLKGVHYVGYPVEDLVNLEEEDVVFLLLNKELPTPKQSEKFRAELALRGETLPTGALRVLESLTPGSGHPMDWLAIGIMALGTAEQTGDPKSDSMNLIARMPELMARVFLLRGGKKEQLRPRKPELGLVENFVHMLGIDGEEAERMCRVLRFFFILHMDHGGGNLSTFTGKAVASGRASVYASMASAMNALSGPLHGRANQAVLEFIQRIGTSDRDEIESFVNAEIDSRRPIYGFGHGVLRAEDPRARLLIGLGDEICPDDELYKIVKVLREITPDILKERLPKIRNPYPNVDLGSGMLLHSVGFRKPDYYTTFFGWARVAGICAQILDERNSREGRGTPIYRPKYIPKNQPFRRLD
;
A
#
# COMPACT_ATOMS: atom_id res chain seq x y z
N MET A 1 -8.57 -35.07 21.58
CA MET A 1 -7.16 -34.66 21.77
C MET A 1 -6.76 -33.86 20.54
N THR A 2 -6.81 -32.55 20.68
CA THR A 2 -6.56 -31.55 19.64
C THR A 2 -5.10 -31.13 19.71
N GLU A 3 -4.28 -31.61 18.78
CA GLU A 3 -2.91 -31.13 18.63
C GLU A 3 -2.88 -29.85 17.79
N THR A 4 -2.30 -28.85 18.43
CA THR A 4 -1.97 -27.51 17.97
C THR A 4 -1.14 -27.52 16.68
N LEU A 5 -1.62 -26.80 15.66
CA LEU A 5 -0.84 -26.35 14.50
C LEU A 5 0.37 -25.54 14.98
N SER A 6 1.56 -26.15 14.93
CA SER A 6 2.82 -25.45 15.12
C SER A 6 3.07 -24.51 13.92
N CYS A 7 3.33 -23.25 14.22
CA CYS A 7 3.90 -22.31 13.26
C CYS A 7 5.27 -22.84 12.81
N LEU A 8 5.42 -23.08 11.50
CA LEU A 8 6.73 -23.25 10.86
C LEU A 8 7.64 -22.08 11.27
N HIS A 9 8.68 -22.39 12.04
CA HIS A 9 9.83 -21.51 12.23
C HIS A 9 10.66 -21.56 10.95
N LEU A 10 10.56 -20.51 10.13
CA LEU A 10 11.60 -20.20 9.16
C LEU A 10 12.71 -19.48 9.93
N SER A 11 13.85 -20.15 10.11
CA SER A 11 15.05 -19.53 10.69
C SER A 11 15.50 -18.34 9.82
N PRO A 12 15.92 -17.21 10.41
CA PRO A 12 16.44 -16.07 9.66
C PRO A 12 17.91 -16.34 9.30
N GLY A 13 18.12 -17.16 8.27
CA GLY A 13 19.41 -17.36 7.64
C GLY A 13 19.52 -16.51 6.38
N PHE A 14 20.16 -15.35 6.49
CA PHE A 14 20.59 -14.56 5.34
C PHE A 14 21.51 -15.42 4.45
N GLY A 15 21.16 -15.56 3.17
CA GLY A 15 22.02 -16.13 2.14
C GLY A 15 22.40 -17.60 2.34
N VAL A 16 21.42 -18.50 2.26
CA VAL A 16 21.70 -19.94 2.18
C VAL A 16 21.60 -20.37 0.71
N TYR A 17 22.71 -20.84 0.15
CA TYR A 17 22.68 -21.67 -1.06
C TYR A 17 21.80 -22.87 -0.74
N MET A 18 20.55 -22.80 -1.17
CA MET A 18 19.63 -23.91 -1.11
C MET A 18 20.16 -25.04 -1.97
N GLU A 19 20.43 -26.21 -1.38
CA GLU A 19 20.69 -27.42 -2.17
C GLU A 19 19.44 -27.70 -3.03
N GLU A 20 19.63 -28.07 -4.30
CA GLU A 20 18.55 -28.16 -5.31
C GLU A 20 17.37 -29.07 -4.92
N ASP A 21 17.54 -29.96 -3.94
CA ASP A 21 16.59 -31.01 -3.58
C ASP A 21 15.93 -30.86 -2.19
N GLU A 22 16.15 -29.78 -1.45
CA GLU A 22 15.51 -29.61 -0.12
C GLU A 22 14.01 -29.26 -0.25
N VAL A 23 13.16 -30.04 0.42
CA VAL A 23 11.72 -29.77 0.46
C VAL A 23 11.43 -28.56 1.35
N LEU A 24 11.17 -27.41 0.71
CA LEU A 24 10.77 -26.17 1.39
C LEU A 24 9.41 -26.21 2.06
N PHE A 25 8.42 -26.85 1.41
CA PHE A 25 7.03 -26.81 1.86
C PHE A 25 6.25 -28.03 1.33
N SER A 26 5.53 -28.70 2.22
CA SER A 26 4.67 -29.83 1.89
C SER A 26 3.20 -29.40 1.88
N VAL A 27 2.49 -29.71 0.79
CA VAL A 27 1.07 -29.40 0.64
C VAL A 27 0.21 -30.48 1.31
N ARG A 28 -0.67 -30.06 2.23
CA ARG A 28 -1.71 -30.88 2.87
C ARG A 28 -3.10 -30.45 2.37
N GLU A 29 -4.10 -31.28 2.59
CA GLU A 29 -5.49 -30.96 2.22
C GLU A 29 -5.98 -29.64 2.85
N SER A 30 -5.56 -29.35 4.09
CA SER A 30 -5.88 -28.09 4.77
C SER A 30 -5.27 -26.83 4.15
N ASN A 31 -4.32 -26.98 3.20
CA ASN A 31 -3.80 -25.86 2.43
C ASN A 31 -4.68 -25.52 1.22
N LEU A 32 -5.49 -26.47 0.74
CA LEU A 32 -6.48 -26.22 -0.32
C LEU A 32 -7.54 -25.25 0.21
N ASP A 33 -8.08 -24.41 -0.67
CA ASP A 33 -9.11 -23.40 -0.35
C ASP A 33 -8.74 -22.42 0.78
N SER A 34 -7.47 -22.34 1.17
CA SER A 34 -6.96 -21.46 2.22
C SER A 34 -6.62 -20.04 1.74
N GLY A 35 -6.71 -19.80 0.43
CA GLY A 35 -6.22 -18.56 -0.20
C GLY A 35 -4.70 -18.45 -0.19
N LEU A 36 -3.99 -19.58 -0.37
CA LEU A 36 -2.52 -19.67 -0.37
C LEU A 36 -1.85 -19.24 0.96
N ARG A 37 -2.57 -19.35 2.08
CA ARG A 37 -2.07 -18.90 3.38
C ARG A 37 -0.83 -19.69 3.79
N GLY A 38 0.29 -18.98 3.94
CA GLY A 38 1.58 -19.55 4.36
C GLY A 38 2.29 -20.39 3.29
N MET A 39 1.79 -20.39 2.04
CA MET A 39 2.43 -21.12 0.94
C MET A 39 3.52 -20.25 0.30
N PRO A 40 4.78 -20.73 0.21
CA PRO A 40 5.81 -20.05 -0.58
C PRO A 40 5.45 -20.09 -2.06
N VAL A 41 5.47 -18.93 -2.73
CA VAL A 41 5.12 -18.78 -4.16
C VAL A 41 6.24 -18.19 -5.02
N GLY A 42 7.27 -17.63 -4.39
CA GLY A 42 8.39 -16.97 -5.07
C GLY A 42 9.22 -16.14 -4.10
N THR A 43 10.23 -15.46 -4.62
CA THR A 43 11.11 -14.54 -3.89
C THR A 43 10.65 -13.08 -4.03
N CYS A 44 11.17 -12.20 -3.18
CA CYS A 44 10.86 -10.78 -3.17
C CYS A 44 12.13 -10.02 -2.76
N GLU A 45 12.66 -9.18 -3.66
CA GLU A 45 13.93 -8.46 -3.44
C GLU A 45 13.72 -7.04 -2.93
N THR A 46 12.51 -6.48 -3.09
CA THR A 46 12.18 -5.12 -2.67
C THR A 46 11.96 -4.98 -1.18
N SER A 47 11.30 -5.97 -0.55
CA SER A 47 10.94 -5.88 0.86
C SER A 47 10.63 -7.22 1.52
N TYR A 48 10.71 -7.23 2.85
CA TYR A 48 10.17 -8.29 3.69
C TYR A 48 9.57 -7.72 4.97
N VAL A 49 8.81 -8.54 5.70
CA VAL A 49 8.18 -8.17 6.96
C VAL A 49 8.72 -9.05 8.07
N ASP A 50 9.53 -8.47 8.94
CA ASP A 50 9.97 -9.12 10.17
C ASP A 50 8.82 -9.08 11.20
N PRO A 51 8.45 -10.20 11.84
CA PRO A 51 7.36 -10.23 12.81
C PRO A 51 7.56 -9.31 14.02
N LEU A 52 8.79 -8.97 14.37
CA LEU A 52 9.14 -8.13 15.52
C LEU A 52 9.61 -6.74 15.09
N LYS A 53 10.43 -6.65 14.05
CA LYS A 53 11.06 -5.41 13.59
C LYS A 53 10.29 -4.69 12.49
N GLY A 54 9.19 -5.27 11.99
CA GLY A 54 8.35 -4.63 10.98
C GLY A 54 8.93 -4.69 9.57
N VAL A 55 8.51 -3.73 8.74
CA VAL A 55 8.78 -3.72 7.31
C VAL A 55 10.20 -3.24 7.02
N HIS A 56 10.89 -3.95 6.14
CA HIS A 56 12.21 -3.58 5.64
C HIS A 56 12.20 -3.44 4.12
N TYR A 57 12.84 -2.41 3.58
CA TYR A 57 13.05 -2.22 2.15
C TYR A 57 14.51 -2.47 1.82
N VAL A 58 14.77 -3.47 0.99
CA VAL A 58 16.12 -3.87 0.56
C VAL A 58 17.08 -4.00 1.76
N GLY A 59 16.58 -4.56 2.87
CA GLY A 59 17.33 -4.74 4.12
C GLY A 59 17.32 -3.56 5.10
N TYR A 60 16.89 -2.37 4.70
CA TYR A 60 16.76 -1.23 5.61
C TYR A 60 15.41 -1.25 6.35
N PRO A 61 15.39 -1.08 7.68
CA PRO A 61 14.16 -0.76 8.41
C PRO A 61 13.48 0.46 7.77
N VAL A 62 12.16 0.39 7.53
CA VAL A 62 11.45 1.52 6.89
C VAL A 62 11.53 2.82 7.71
N GLU A 63 11.76 2.70 9.02
CA GLU A 63 11.98 3.84 9.92
C GLU A 63 13.22 4.65 9.61
N ASP A 64 14.27 4.04 9.05
CA ASP A 64 15.49 4.73 8.62
C ASP A 64 15.28 5.52 7.32
N LEU A 65 14.24 5.19 6.57
CA LEU A 65 13.97 5.75 5.23
C LEU A 65 12.96 6.89 5.26
N VAL A 66 12.15 7.01 6.31
CA VAL A 66 10.95 7.87 6.32
C VAL A 66 11.24 9.37 6.23
N ASN A 67 12.49 9.78 6.50
CA ASN A 67 12.94 11.17 6.38
C ASN A 67 13.73 11.45 5.09
N LEU A 68 13.86 10.48 4.19
CA LEU A 68 14.42 10.68 2.86
C LEU A 68 13.37 11.27 1.90
N GLU A 69 13.81 11.76 0.75
CA GLU A 69 12.93 12.11 -0.36
C GLU A 69 12.28 10.82 -0.90
N GLU A 70 10.98 10.88 -1.25
CA GLU A 70 10.28 9.70 -1.73
C GLU A 70 10.91 9.13 -3.01
N GLU A 71 11.45 9.97 -3.89
CA GLU A 71 12.12 9.55 -5.11
C GLU A 71 13.40 8.74 -4.82
N ASP A 72 14.10 9.03 -3.73
CA ASP A 72 15.29 8.26 -3.34
C ASP A 72 14.90 6.85 -2.85
N VAL A 73 13.73 6.72 -2.20
CA VAL A 73 13.18 5.42 -1.81
C VAL A 73 12.64 4.66 -3.02
N VAL A 74 12.03 5.36 -4.00
CA VAL A 74 11.68 4.75 -5.29
C VAL A 74 12.94 4.23 -5.99
N PHE A 75 14.03 5.00 -6.00
CA PHE A 75 15.31 4.58 -6.55
C PHE A 75 15.83 3.33 -5.84
N LEU A 76 15.78 3.28 -4.50
CA LEU A 76 16.15 2.12 -3.70
C LEU A 76 15.39 0.86 -4.12
N LEU A 77 14.07 0.95 -4.27
CA LEU A 77 13.24 -0.20 -4.64
C LEU A 77 13.55 -0.72 -6.05
N LEU A 78 13.83 0.18 -7.00
CA LEU A 78 14.12 -0.15 -8.39
C LEU A 78 15.55 -0.65 -8.62
N ASN A 79 16.53 -0.14 -7.86
CA ASN A 79 17.96 -0.39 -8.10
C ASN A 79 18.62 -1.26 -7.02
N LYS A 80 17.90 -1.54 -5.92
CA LYS A 80 18.39 -2.30 -4.74
C LYS A 80 19.57 -1.65 -4.01
N GLU A 81 19.76 -0.36 -4.19
CA GLU A 81 20.77 0.44 -3.50
C GLU A 81 20.25 1.87 -3.31
N LEU A 82 20.63 2.53 -2.21
CA LEU A 82 20.33 3.95 -2.02
C LEU A 82 21.12 4.79 -3.04
N PRO A 83 20.53 5.86 -3.59
CA PRO A 83 21.24 6.69 -4.56
C PRO A 83 22.36 7.48 -3.88
N THR A 84 23.49 7.63 -4.56
CA THR A 84 24.43 8.73 -4.29
C THR A 84 23.76 10.08 -4.58
N PRO A 85 24.25 11.21 -4.04
CA PRO A 85 23.67 12.53 -4.31
C PRO A 85 23.51 12.85 -5.82
N LYS A 86 24.49 12.44 -6.64
CA LYS A 86 24.45 12.60 -8.11
C LYS A 86 23.43 11.67 -8.79
N GLN A 87 23.25 10.45 -8.29
CA GLN A 87 22.19 9.56 -8.78
C GLN A 87 20.82 10.10 -8.42
N SER A 88 20.64 10.62 -7.19
CA SER A 88 19.40 11.24 -6.73
C SER A 88 18.98 12.43 -7.60
N GLU A 89 19.90 13.35 -7.88
CA GLU A 89 19.65 14.51 -8.76
C GLU A 89 19.22 14.07 -10.16
N LYS A 90 19.96 13.12 -10.76
CA LYS A 90 19.64 12.58 -12.09
C LYS A 90 18.29 11.86 -12.12
N PHE A 91 17.99 11.09 -11.09
CA PHE A 91 16.75 10.33 -11.01
C PHE A 91 15.53 11.24 -10.89
N ARG A 92 15.62 12.28 -10.04
CA ARG A 92 14.59 13.31 -9.93
C ARG A 92 14.39 14.07 -11.24
N ALA A 93 15.49 14.45 -11.92
CA ALA A 93 15.41 15.09 -13.23
C ALA A 93 14.76 14.18 -14.30
N GLU A 94 15.05 12.87 -14.26
CA GLU A 94 14.41 11.89 -15.16
C GLU A 94 12.91 11.77 -14.90
N LEU A 95 12.48 11.65 -13.63
CA LEU A 95 11.07 11.61 -13.27
C LEU A 95 10.34 12.90 -13.67
N ALA A 96 10.93 14.07 -13.44
CA ALA A 96 10.37 15.35 -13.86
C ALA A 96 10.15 15.39 -15.38
N LEU A 97 11.16 14.98 -16.17
CA LEU A 97 11.04 14.92 -17.63
C LEU A 97 9.92 13.98 -18.09
N ARG A 98 9.77 12.81 -17.45
CA ARG A 98 8.70 11.83 -17.77
C ARG A 98 7.30 12.33 -17.40
N GLY A 99 7.19 13.12 -16.34
CA GLY A 99 5.96 13.83 -15.97
C GLY A 99 5.62 14.93 -16.96
N GLU A 100 6.63 15.69 -17.41
CA GLU A 100 6.46 16.79 -18.37
C GLU A 100 6.03 16.30 -19.75
N THR A 101 6.53 15.14 -20.16
CA THR A 101 6.25 14.48 -21.44
C THR A 101 4.98 13.63 -21.46
N LEU A 102 4.13 13.71 -20.43
CA LEU A 102 2.83 13.03 -20.42
C LEU A 102 2.02 13.41 -21.68
N PRO A 103 1.51 12.43 -22.45
CA PRO A 103 0.78 12.68 -23.69
C PRO A 103 -0.44 13.57 -23.48
N THR A 104 -0.54 14.63 -24.27
CA THR A 104 -1.65 15.59 -24.16
C THR A 104 -2.99 14.88 -24.29
N GLY A 105 -3.84 15.03 -23.27
CA GLY A 105 -5.19 14.47 -23.27
C GLY A 105 -5.29 13.01 -22.81
N ALA A 106 -4.19 12.36 -22.41
CA ALA A 106 -4.21 10.97 -21.92
C ALA A 106 -5.26 10.72 -20.83
N LEU A 107 -5.53 11.72 -20.00
CA LEU A 107 -6.46 11.64 -18.87
C LEU A 107 -7.83 12.31 -19.13
N ARG A 108 -8.14 12.72 -20.37
CA ARG A 108 -9.45 13.34 -20.72
C ARG A 108 -10.63 12.40 -20.51
N VAL A 109 -10.41 11.09 -20.52
CA VAL A 109 -11.47 10.10 -20.22
C VAL A 109 -12.08 10.34 -18.85
N LEU A 110 -11.29 10.80 -17.86
CA LEU A 110 -11.78 11.12 -16.52
C LEU A 110 -12.73 12.32 -16.52
N GLU A 111 -12.58 13.24 -17.48
CA GLU A 111 -13.47 14.40 -17.63
C GLU A 111 -14.85 14.01 -18.19
N SER A 112 -14.98 12.81 -18.76
CA SER A 112 -16.24 12.27 -19.28
C SER A 112 -17.05 11.53 -18.21
N LEU A 113 -16.46 11.26 -17.04
CA LEU A 113 -17.12 10.61 -15.92
C LEU A 113 -17.97 11.63 -15.14
N THR A 114 -19.10 11.18 -14.59
CA THR A 114 -19.97 12.04 -13.79
C THR A 114 -19.29 12.37 -12.45
N PRO A 115 -19.12 13.65 -12.06
CA PRO A 115 -18.56 14.01 -10.76
C PRO A 115 -19.27 13.30 -9.60
N GLY A 116 -18.50 12.81 -8.63
CA GLY A 116 -18.98 12.06 -7.47
C GLY A 116 -19.42 10.61 -7.73
N SER A 117 -19.55 10.19 -8.99
CA SER A 117 -19.94 8.81 -9.33
C SER A 117 -18.79 7.80 -9.11
N GLY A 118 -19.15 6.56 -8.80
CA GLY A 118 -18.20 5.46 -8.62
C GLY A 118 -17.27 5.60 -7.41
N HIS A 119 -16.48 4.56 -7.14
CA HIS A 119 -15.47 4.60 -6.09
C HIS A 119 -14.21 5.33 -6.60
N PRO A 120 -13.47 6.11 -5.78
CA PRO A 120 -12.23 6.77 -6.21
C PRO A 120 -11.17 5.81 -6.79
N MET A 121 -11.14 4.57 -6.31
CA MET A 121 -10.27 3.53 -6.87
C MET A 121 -10.63 3.13 -8.31
N ASP A 122 -11.91 3.20 -8.70
CA ASP A 122 -12.33 2.93 -10.09
C ASP A 122 -11.77 4.02 -11.01
N TRP A 123 -11.83 5.27 -10.58
CA TRP A 123 -11.24 6.41 -11.30
C TRP A 123 -9.72 6.27 -11.44
N LEU A 124 -9.04 5.85 -10.37
CA LEU A 124 -7.61 5.58 -10.40
C LEU A 124 -7.27 4.47 -11.42
N ALA A 125 -8.00 3.34 -11.39
CA ALA A 125 -7.79 2.24 -12.32
C ALA A 125 -8.06 2.64 -13.79
N ILE A 126 -9.13 3.39 -14.04
CA ILE A 126 -9.44 3.96 -15.37
C ILE A 126 -8.30 4.86 -15.84
N GLY A 127 -7.81 5.75 -14.98
CA GLY A 127 -6.72 6.66 -15.32
C GLY A 127 -5.40 5.95 -15.63
N ILE A 128 -5.05 4.90 -14.86
CA ILE A 128 -3.88 4.07 -15.15
C ILE A 128 -4.00 3.40 -16.52
N MET A 129 -5.18 2.82 -16.83
CA MET A 129 -5.43 2.22 -18.15
C MET A 129 -5.39 3.26 -19.27
N ALA A 130 -5.88 4.47 -19.02
CA ALA A 130 -5.86 5.56 -19.98
C ALA A 130 -4.44 6.04 -20.29
N LEU A 131 -3.56 6.14 -19.28
CA LEU A 131 -2.14 6.43 -19.46
C LEU A 131 -1.47 5.38 -20.35
N GLY A 132 -1.69 4.10 -20.08
CA GLY A 132 -1.12 3.02 -20.90
C GLY A 132 -1.69 2.95 -22.32
N THR A 133 -2.96 3.31 -22.49
CA THR A 133 -3.61 3.38 -23.82
C THR A 133 -3.05 4.56 -24.64
N ALA A 134 -2.79 5.69 -23.98
CA ALA A 134 -2.24 6.88 -24.62
C ALA A 134 -0.78 6.67 -25.03
N GLU A 135 0.02 6.02 -24.19
CA GLU A 135 1.41 5.72 -24.48
C GLU A 135 1.90 4.48 -23.72
N GLN A 136 2.39 3.50 -24.48
CA GLN A 136 3.13 2.37 -23.98
C GLN A 136 4.39 2.19 -24.83
N THR A 137 5.54 2.11 -24.17
CA THR A 137 6.84 1.94 -24.85
C THR A 137 7.13 0.48 -25.19
N GLY A 138 6.48 -0.44 -24.47
CA GLY A 138 6.76 -1.88 -24.57
C GLY A 138 7.95 -2.31 -23.71
N ASP A 139 8.76 -1.37 -23.23
CA ASP A 139 9.80 -1.60 -22.23
C ASP A 139 9.22 -1.46 -20.80
N PRO A 140 9.19 -2.53 -19.99
CA PRO A 140 8.55 -2.49 -18.67
C PRO A 140 9.20 -1.50 -17.71
N LYS A 141 10.51 -1.27 -17.82
CA LYS A 141 11.22 -0.33 -16.97
C LYS A 141 10.80 1.10 -17.31
N SER A 142 10.81 1.47 -18.58
CA SER A 142 10.36 2.77 -19.06
C SER A 142 8.87 3.00 -18.76
N ASP A 143 8.01 2.00 -18.97
CA ASP A 143 6.58 2.10 -18.66
C ASP A 143 6.34 2.25 -17.15
N SER A 144 7.12 1.58 -16.31
CA SER A 144 7.07 1.73 -14.84
C SER A 144 7.47 3.14 -14.39
N MET A 145 8.58 3.65 -14.93
CA MET A 145 9.07 5.00 -14.64
C MET A 145 8.10 6.08 -15.13
N ASN A 146 7.50 5.89 -16.31
CA ASN A 146 6.46 6.77 -16.83
C ASN A 146 5.24 6.77 -15.91
N LEU A 147 4.77 5.59 -15.49
CA LEU A 147 3.62 5.52 -14.59
C LEU A 147 3.89 6.24 -13.26
N ILE A 148 5.03 5.97 -12.61
CA ILE A 148 5.43 6.62 -11.34
C ILE A 148 5.44 8.15 -11.49
N ALA A 149 6.11 8.66 -12.54
CA ALA A 149 6.22 10.09 -12.79
C ALA A 149 4.89 10.79 -13.13
N ARG A 150 3.90 10.02 -13.60
CA ARG A 150 2.59 10.54 -14.06
C ARG A 150 1.49 10.39 -13.00
N MET A 151 1.76 9.67 -11.90
CA MET A 151 0.84 9.54 -10.77
C MET A 151 0.40 10.88 -10.16
N PRO A 152 1.26 11.91 -10.00
CA PRO A 152 0.82 13.18 -9.43
C PRO A 152 -0.33 13.82 -10.21
N GLU A 153 -0.24 13.89 -11.54
CA GLU A 153 -1.29 14.49 -12.37
C GLU A 153 -2.55 13.61 -12.38
N LEU A 154 -2.38 12.29 -12.45
CA LEU A 154 -3.51 11.37 -12.34
C LEU A 154 -4.27 11.56 -11.02
N MET A 155 -3.56 11.58 -9.91
CA MET A 155 -4.15 11.74 -8.58
C MET A 155 -4.82 13.11 -8.44
N ALA A 156 -4.19 14.21 -8.86
CA ALA A 156 -4.80 15.54 -8.82
C ALA A 156 -6.11 15.59 -9.63
N ARG A 157 -6.13 14.99 -10.83
CA ARG A 157 -7.33 14.87 -11.65
C ARG A 157 -8.40 13.99 -10.99
N VAL A 158 -8.05 12.86 -10.39
CA VAL A 158 -9.02 12.02 -9.65
C VAL A 158 -9.68 12.81 -8.53
N PHE A 159 -8.92 13.55 -7.74
CA PHE A 159 -9.45 14.36 -6.63
C PHE A 159 -10.34 15.50 -7.12
N LEU A 160 -9.86 16.31 -8.07
CA LEU A 160 -10.57 17.51 -8.52
C LEU A 160 -11.74 17.20 -9.46
N LEU A 161 -11.58 16.28 -10.43
CA LEU A 161 -12.66 15.95 -11.37
C LEU A 161 -13.80 15.19 -10.67
N ARG A 162 -13.48 14.15 -9.90
CA ARG A 162 -14.51 13.44 -9.12
C ARG A 162 -15.10 14.37 -8.05
N GLY A 163 -14.32 15.29 -7.51
CA GLY A 163 -14.78 16.31 -6.56
C GLY A 163 -15.67 17.40 -7.18
N GLY A 164 -15.82 17.46 -8.50
CA GLY A 164 -16.58 18.51 -9.19
C GLY A 164 -15.91 19.88 -9.20
N LYS A 165 -14.57 19.91 -9.07
CA LYS A 165 -13.72 21.10 -8.92
C LYS A 165 -12.69 21.21 -10.04
N LYS A 166 -13.08 20.88 -11.28
CA LYS A 166 -12.16 20.83 -12.44
C LYS A 166 -11.42 22.15 -12.65
N GLU A 167 -12.08 23.27 -12.40
CA GLU A 167 -11.57 24.63 -12.53
C GLU A 167 -10.44 24.97 -11.56
N GLN A 168 -10.25 24.19 -10.50
CA GLN A 168 -9.17 24.39 -9.50
C GLN A 168 -7.87 23.71 -9.89
N LEU A 169 -7.88 22.86 -10.95
CA LEU A 169 -6.70 22.12 -11.38
C LEU A 169 -5.66 23.08 -11.96
N ARG A 170 -4.54 23.25 -11.27
CA ARG A 170 -3.40 24.00 -11.80
C ARG A 170 -2.61 23.18 -12.83
N PRO A 171 -1.86 23.83 -13.74
CA PRO A 171 -0.90 23.14 -14.59
C PRO A 171 0.12 22.35 -13.75
N ARG A 172 0.55 21.19 -14.26
CA ARG A 172 1.62 20.41 -13.64
C ARG A 172 2.93 21.19 -13.59
N LYS A 173 3.73 20.93 -12.55
CA LYS A 173 5.12 21.37 -12.37
C LYS A 173 5.98 20.19 -11.89
N PRO A 174 6.33 19.25 -12.80
CA PRO A 174 7.05 18.03 -12.43
C PRO A 174 8.40 18.26 -11.74
N GLU A 175 9.01 19.42 -11.94
CA GLU A 175 10.26 19.83 -11.29
C GLU A 175 10.16 19.98 -9.77
N LEU A 176 8.93 20.07 -9.22
CA LEU A 176 8.71 20.15 -7.78
C LEU A 176 8.91 18.81 -7.06
N GLY A 177 8.87 17.68 -7.76
CA GLY A 177 8.85 16.34 -7.17
C GLY A 177 7.48 15.68 -7.23
N LEU A 178 7.37 14.43 -6.76
CA LEU A 178 6.13 13.66 -6.87
C LEU A 178 5.01 14.22 -5.98
N VAL A 179 5.29 14.43 -4.69
CA VAL A 179 4.30 14.92 -3.72
C VAL A 179 3.98 16.40 -3.96
N GLU A 180 4.99 17.25 -4.04
CA GLU A 180 4.83 18.71 -4.18
C GLU A 180 4.08 19.08 -5.45
N ASN A 181 4.35 18.41 -6.57
CA ASN A 181 3.61 18.66 -7.82
C ASN A 181 2.11 18.33 -7.66
N PHE A 182 1.77 17.25 -6.97
CA PHE A 182 0.37 16.93 -6.67
C PHE A 182 -0.29 18.00 -5.81
N VAL A 183 0.35 18.41 -4.71
CA VAL A 183 -0.16 19.46 -3.82
C VAL A 183 -0.32 20.80 -4.56
N HIS A 184 0.65 21.15 -5.40
CA HIS A 184 0.58 22.30 -6.30
C HIS A 184 -0.63 22.23 -7.24
N MET A 185 -0.87 21.08 -7.88
CA MET A 185 -1.99 20.88 -8.80
C MET A 185 -3.36 20.95 -8.11
N LEU A 186 -3.44 20.64 -6.81
CA LEU A 186 -4.63 20.86 -5.98
C LEU A 186 -4.88 22.34 -5.65
N GLY A 187 -3.89 23.19 -5.91
CA GLY A 187 -3.97 24.62 -5.68
C GLY A 187 -3.69 25.07 -4.25
N ILE A 188 -2.97 24.25 -3.49
CA ILE A 188 -2.57 24.52 -2.10
C ILE A 188 -1.14 25.08 -2.09
N ASP A 189 -0.89 26.12 -1.29
CA ASP A 189 0.41 26.80 -1.17
C ASP A 189 0.74 27.13 0.30
N GLY A 190 1.96 27.61 0.55
CA GLY A 190 2.40 28.08 1.87
C GLY A 190 2.50 26.98 2.93
N GLU A 191 2.30 27.35 4.19
CA GLU A 191 2.42 26.44 5.34
C GLU A 191 1.48 25.23 5.24
N GLU A 192 0.28 25.40 4.67
CA GLU A 192 -0.64 24.29 4.43
C GLU A 192 -0.07 23.27 3.44
N ALA A 193 0.59 23.75 2.36
CA ALA A 193 1.25 22.89 1.40
C ALA A 193 2.44 22.16 2.03
N GLU A 194 3.28 22.84 2.80
CA GLU A 194 4.42 22.22 3.48
C GLU A 194 3.99 21.10 4.42
N ARG A 195 2.94 21.35 5.23
CA ARG A 195 2.36 20.36 6.13
C ARG A 195 1.77 19.18 5.38
N MET A 196 1.04 19.43 4.29
CA MET A 196 0.45 18.38 3.44
C MET A 196 1.55 17.54 2.77
N CYS A 197 2.59 18.17 2.21
CA CYS A 197 3.72 17.48 1.61
C CYS A 197 4.44 16.59 2.62
N ARG A 198 4.69 17.11 3.83
CA ARG A 198 5.33 16.33 4.92
C ARG A 198 4.53 15.07 5.24
N VAL A 199 3.21 15.18 5.41
CA VAL A 199 2.34 14.02 5.70
C VAL A 199 2.30 13.04 4.53
N LEU A 200 2.17 13.52 3.29
CA LEU A 200 2.07 12.66 2.12
C LEU A 200 3.36 11.91 1.82
N ARG A 201 4.54 12.56 1.91
CA ARG A 201 5.85 11.90 1.76
C ARG A 201 6.02 10.79 2.79
N PHE A 202 5.75 11.09 4.05
CA PHE A 202 5.85 10.15 5.15
C PHE A 202 4.89 8.97 4.93
N PHE A 203 3.64 9.26 4.56
CA PHE A 203 2.65 8.24 4.22
C PHE A 203 3.11 7.37 3.04
N PHE A 204 3.64 7.95 1.96
CA PHE A 204 4.09 7.19 0.80
C PHE A 204 5.23 6.25 1.17
N ILE A 205 6.29 6.74 1.80
CA ILE A 205 7.45 5.92 2.17
C ILE A 205 7.01 4.73 3.05
N LEU A 206 6.14 4.92 4.03
CA LEU A 206 5.69 3.82 4.90
C LEU A 206 4.79 2.77 4.20
N HIS A 207 4.27 3.10 3.01
CA HIS A 207 3.34 2.26 2.24
C HIS A 207 3.88 1.85 0.87
N MET A 208 5.14 2.16 0.53
CA MET A 208 5.66 1.91 -0.82
C MET A 208 5.74 0.44 -1.17
N ASP A 209 6.02 -0.43 -0.20
CA ASP A 209 6.03 -1.88 -0.36
C ASP A 209 5.74 -2.66 0.94
N HIS A 210 5.30 -3.90 0.81
CA HIS A 210 4.95 -4.77 1.96
C HIS A 210 4.98 -6.26 1.56
N GLY A 211 6.12 -6.71 1.05
CA GLY A 211 6.35 -8.06 0.52
C GLY A 211 5.57 -8.37 -0.76
N GLY A 212 5.77 -9.59 -1.28
CA GLY A 212 5.18 -10.05 -2.54
C GLY A 212 3.77 -10.65 -2.44
N GLY A 213 3.31 -10.98 -1.22
CA GLY A 213 2.12 -11.82 -1.02
C GLY A 213 0.80 -11.09 -0.73
N ASN A 214 0.83 -9.77 -0.48
CA ASN A 214 -0.42 -9.03 -0.31
C ASN A 214 -1.20 -8.98 -1.64
N LEU A 215 -2.54 -8.91 -1.55
CA LEU A 215 -3.42 -9.17 -2.68
C LEU A 215 -3.13 -8.26 -3.89
N SER A 216 -2.91 -6.95 -3.67
CA SER A 216 -2.58 -6.03 -4.76
C SER A 216 -1.25 -6.34 -5.44
N THR A 217 -0.19 -6.65 -4.68
CA THR A 217 1.10 -7.05 -5.26
C THR A 217 0.96 -8.33 -6.05
N PHE A 218 0.36 -9.36 -5.43
CA PHE A 218 0.23 -10.67 -6.03
C PHE A 218 -0.61 -10.62 -7.30
N THR A 219 -1.73 -9.87 -7.31
CA THR A 219 -2.55 -9.69 -8.51
C THR A 219 -1.80 -8.97 -9.62
N GLY A 220 -1.07 -7.89 -9.31
CA GLY A 220 -0.27 -7.18 -10.32
C GLY A 220 0.79 -8.09 -10.96
N LYS A 221 1.52 -8.84 -10.13
CA LYS A 221 2.51 -9.83 -10.58
C LYS A 221 1.90 -10.99 -11.37
N ALA A 222 0.74 -11.50 -10.92
CA ALA A 222 0.01 -12.55 -11.61
C ALA A 222 -0.37 -12.14 -13.04
N VAL A 223 -0.93 -10.94 -13.21
CA VAL A 223 -1.26 -10.39 -14.53
C VAL A 223 0.01 -10.15 -15.37
N ALA A 224 1.05 -9.57 -14.77
CA ALA A 224 2.33 -9.33 -15.45
C ALA A 224 3.01 -10.61 -15.95
N SER A 225 2.84 -11.74 -15.26
CA SER A 225 3.42 -13.04 -15.64
C SER A 225 2.89 -13.60 -16.97
N GLY A 226 1.71 -13.14 -17.39
CA GLY A 226 1.15 -13.38 -18.73
C GLY A 226 1.74 -12.47 -19.81
N ARG A 227 2.76 -11.66 -19.47
CA ARG A 227 3.35 -10.59 -20.29
C ARG A 227 2.41 -9.44 -20.64
N ALA A 228 1.37 -9.22 -19.83
CA ALA A 228 0.53 -8.03 -19.92
C ALA A 228 1.37 -6.75 -19.68
N SER A 229 0.86 -5.58 -20.10
CA SER A 229 1.54 -4.30 -19.88
C SER A 229 1.63 -3.96 -18.38
N VAL A 230 2.58 -3.09 -18.01
CA VAL A 230 2.71 -2.58 -16.64
C VAL A 230 1.42 -1.87 -16.22
N TYR A 231 0.80 -1.10 -17.12
CA TYR A 231 -0.46 -0.41 -16.87
C TYR A 231 -1.63 -1.36 -16.60
N ALA A 232 -1.80 -2.42 -17.40
CA ALA A 232 -2.85 -3.42 -17.16
C ALA A 232 -2.62 -4.18 -15.83
N SER A 233 -1.36 -4.48 -15.53
CA SER A 233 -0.95 -5.12 -14.28
C SER A 233 -1.24 -4.21 -13.07
N MET A 234 -0.91 -2.92 -13.18
CA MET A 234 -1.14 -1.96 -12.10
C MET A 234 -2.63 -1.65 -11.90
N ALA A 235 -3.41 -1.50 -12.99
CA ALA A 235 -4.85 -1.33 -12.88
C ALA A 235 -5.51 -2.54 -12.19
N SER A 236 -5.06 -3.75 -12.51
CA SER A 236 -5.50 -4.97 -11.84
C SER A 236 -5.10 -4.99 -10.35
N ALA A 237 -3.89 -4.52 -10.02
CA ALA A 237 -3.45 -4.36 -8.64
C ALA A 237 -4.31 -3.34 -7.86
N MET A 238 -4.69 -2.22 -8.48
CA MET A 238 -5.58 -1.22 -7.88
C MET A 238 -7.00 -1.76 -7.67
N ASN A 239 -7.53 -2.52 -8.63
CA ASN A 239 -8.82 -3.22 -8.48
C ASN A 239 -8.80 -4.27 -7.37
N ALA A 240 -7.66 -4.93 -7.16
CA ALA A 240 -7.47 -5.83 -6.05
C ALA A 240 -7.34 -5.08 -4.71
N LEU A 241 -6.70 -3.90 -4.72
CA LEU A 241 -6.56 -3.03 -3.56
C LEU A 241 -7.89 -2.40 -3.11
N SER A 242 -8.81 -2.12 -4.04
CA SER A 242 -10.12 -1.52 -3.71
C SER A 242 -11.03 -2.43 -2.88
N GLY A 243 -10.71 -3.73 -2.79
CA GLY A 243 -11.47 -4.69 -1.99
C GLY A 243 -11.51 -4.32 -0.50
N PRO A 244 -12.68 -4.42 0.18
CA PRO A 244 -12.82 -4.06 1.59
C PRO A 244 -11.91 -4.84 2.55
N LEU A 245 -11.48 -6.05 2.17
CA LEU A 245 -10.57 -6.88 2.97
C LEU A 245 -9.09 -6.56 2.74
N HIS A 246 -8.78 -5.55 1.92
CA HIS A 246 -7.41 -5.13 1.63
C HIS A 246 -7.21 -3.62 1.88
N GLY A 247 -7.65 -2.75 0.97
CA GLY A 247 -7.32 -1.32 1.03
C GLY A 247 -8.23 -0.44 1.88
N ARG A 248 -9.27 -0.99 2.54
CA ARG A 248 -10.25 -0.20 3.33
C ARG A 248 -9.85 -0.01 4.79
N ALA A 249 -8.78 -0.66 5.27
CA ALA A 249 -8.40 -0.63 6.68
C ALA A 249 -8.25 0.81 7.22
N ASN A 250 -7.46 1.64 6.55
CA ASN A 250 -7.30 3.07 6.85
C ASN A 250 -8.64 3.83 6.99
N GLN A 251 -9.56 3.69 6.02
CA GLN A 251 -10.89 4.30 6.09
C GLN A 251 -11.68 3.82 7.31
N ALA A 252 -11.72 2.51 7.55
CA ALA A 252 -12.47 1.92 8.65
C ALA A 252 -11.95 2.36 10.02
N VAL A 253 -10.63 2.59 10.13
CA VAL A 253 -10.03 3.12 11.36
C VAL A 253 -10.44 4.58 11.59
N LEU A 254 -10.41 5.44 10.57
CA LEU A 254 -10.89 6.81 10.73
C LEU A 254 -12.37 6.85 11.12
N GLU A 255 -13.22 6.06 10.45
CA GLU A 255 -14.65 5.93 10.79
C GLU A 255 -14.85 5.45 12.23
N PHE A 256 -14.01 4.52 12.70
CA PHE A 256 -14.00 4.05 14.09
C PHE A 256 -13.61 5.17 15.07
N ILE A 257 -12.54 5.92 14.79
CA ILE A 257 -12.08 7.05 15.62
C ILE A 257 -13.17 8.13 15.69
N GLN A 258 -13.82 8.46 14.57
CA GLN A 258 -14.90 9.44 14.52
C GLN A 258 -16.13 9.02 15.33
N ARG A 259 -16.43 7.72 15.42
CA ARG A 259 -17.56 7.19 16.22
C ARG A 259 -17.34 7.32 17.73
N ILE A 260 -16.09 7.39 18.18
CA ILE A 260 -15.76 7.57 19.61
C ILE A 260 -16.21 8.96 20.07
N GLY A 261 -15.88 10.01 19.31
CA GLY A 261 -16.42 11.36 19.51
C GLY A 261 -15.92 12.13 20.73
N THR A 262 -14.98 11.57 21.50
CA THR A 262 -14.48 12.12 22.77
C THR A 262 -13.03 11.72 22.98
N SER A 263 -12.19 12.61 23.52
CA SER A 263 -10.82 12.28 23.93
C SER A 263 -10.71 11.89 25.41
N ASP A 264 -11.83 11.78 26.12
CA ASP A 264 -11.84 11.34 27.51
C ASP A 264 -11.46 9.86 27.63
N ARG A 265 -10.53 9.56 28.54
CA ARG A 265 -9.93 8.23 28.65
C ARG A 265 -10.94 7.16 29.06
N ASP A 266 -11.82 7.47 30.01
CA ASP A 266 -12.77 6.51 30.57
C ASP A 266 -13.92 6.25 29.59
N GLU A 267 -14.34 7.27 28.84
CA GLU A 267 -15.32 7.13 27.76
C GLU A 267 -14.77 6.28 26.59
N ILE A 268 -13.50 6.47 26.21
CA ILE A 268 -12.84 5.63 25.19
C ILE A 268 -12.73 4.19 25.66
N GLU A 269 -12.30 3.96 26.91
CA GLU A 269 -12.22 2.62 27.50
C GLU A 269 -13.59 1.94 27.47
N SER A 270 -14.64 2.65 27.87
CA SER A 270 -16.02 2.16 27.85
C SER A 270 -16.47 1.80 26.42
N PHE A 271 -16.14 2.63 25.43
CA PHE A 271 -16.44 2.38 24.03
C PHE A 271 -15.74 1.12 23.51
N VAL A 272 -14.43 0.96 23.77
CA VAL A 272 -13.66 -0.22 23.35
C VAL A 272 -14.23 -1.49 23.97
N ASN A 273 -14.55 -1.47 25.27
CA ASN A 273 -15.17 -2.60 25.94
C ASN A 273 -16.53 -2.96 25.33
N ALA A 274 -17.36 -1.97 25.00
CA ALA A 274 -18.66 -2.21 24.36
C ALA A 274 -18.57 -2.81 22.95
N GLU A 275 -17.55 -2.43 22.16
CA GLU A 275 -17.27 -3.04 20.87
C GLU A 275 -16.86 -4.52 21.03
N ILE A 276 -16.01 -4.84 22.01
CA ILE A 276 -15.60 -6.21 22.34
C ILE A 276 -16.81 -7.05 22.77
N ASP A 277 -17.65 -6.53 23.67
CA ASP A 277 -18.87 -7.22 24.15
C ASP A 277 -19.84 -7.51 23.01
N SER A 278 -19.87 -6.61 22.03
CA SER A 278 -20.67 -6.76 20.82
C SER A 278 -20.01 -7.62 19.73
N ARG A 279 -18.83 -8.20 20.00
CA ARG A 279 -18.03 -8.98 19.04
C ARG A 279 -17.70 -8.21 17.76
N ARG A 280 -17.57 -6.89 17.86
CA ARG A 280 -17.11 -6.03 16.76
C ARG A 280 -15.58 -5.91 16.78
N PRO A 281 -14.92 -5.77 15.62
CA PRO A 281 -13.49 -5.60 15.57
C PRO A 281 -13.07 -4.22 16.14
N ILE A 282 -11.94 -4.19 16.84
CA ILE A 282 -11.27 -2.95 17.24
C ILE A 282 -10.33 -2.54 16.11
N TYR A 283 -10.79 -1.62 15.28
CA TYR A 283 -10.07 -1.21 14.07
C TYR A 283 -8.74 -0.53 14.42
N GLY A 284 -7.69 -0.82 13.65
CA GLY A 284 -6.35 -0.25 13.84
C GLY A 284 -5.46 -1.07 14.79
N PHE A 285 -5.99 -2.16 15.35
CA PHE A 285 -5.26 -3.04 16.25
C PHE A 285 -5.18 -4.47 15.70
N GLY A 286 -4.03 -5.10 15.96
CA GLY A 286 -3.70 -6.43 15.49
C GLY A 286 -3.20 -6.49 14.04
N HIS A 287 -2.50 -7.58 13.74
CA HIS A 287 -1.88 -7.78 12.43
C HIS A 287 -1.65 -9.28 12.17
N GLY A 288 -1.85 -9.73 10.93
CA GLY A 288 -1.67 -11.15 10.57
C GLY A 288 -0.22 -11.65 10.74
N VAL A 289 0.74 -10.80 10.38
CA VAL A 289 2.20 -11.11 10.43
C VAL A 289 2.91 -10.61 11.71
N LEU A 290 2.78 -9.33 12.06
CA LEU A 290 3.48 -8.73 13.21
C LEU A 290 3.04 -9.33 14.56
N ARG A 291 3.95 -9.28 15.53
CA ARG A 291 3.79 -9.73 16.92
C ARG A 291 4.17 -8.64 17.95
N ALA A 292 4.63 -7.49 17.48
CA ALA A 292 4.89 -6.28 18.25
C ALA A 292 4.11 -5.10 17.64
N GLU A 293 4.22 -3.92 18.26
CA GLU A 293 3.75 -2.66 17.66
C GLU A 293 4.43 -2.46 16.31
N ASP A 294 3.62 -2.11 15.29
CA ASP A 294 4.14 -1.78 13.97
C ASP A 294 4.96 -0.48 14.06
N PRO A 295 6.26 -0.48 13.69
CA PRO A 295 7.07 0.74 13.70
C PRO A 295 6.43 1.87 12.90
N ARG A 296 5.70 1.56 11.84
CA ARG A 296 5.00 2.55 11.00
C ARG A 296 3.86 3.23 11.76
N ALA A 297 3.15 2.50 12.64
CA ALA A 297 2.12 3.07 13.49
C ALA A 297 2.73 4.08 14.47
N ARG A 298 3.81 3.68 15.16
CA ARG A 298 4.57 4.55 16.07
C ARG A 298 5.04 5.83 15.38
N LEU A 299 5.59 5.71 14.17
CA LEU A 299 6.09 6.84 13.39
C LEU A 299 4.98 7.80 12.96
N LEU A 300 3.85 7.29 12.43
CA LEU A 300 2.72 8.15 12.02
C LEU A 300 2.08 8.85 13.22
N ILE A 301 1.90 8.14 14.34
CA ILE A 301 1.33 8.73 15.54
C ILE A 301 2.28 9.78 16.13
N GLY A 302 3.60 9.54 16.08
CA GLY A 302 4.61 10.54 16.46
C GLY A 302 4.60 11.78 15.57
N LEU A 303 4.44 11.62 14.25
CA LEU A 303 4.31 12.74 13.33
C LEU A 303 3.08 13.63 13.67
N GLY A 304 2.03 13.06 14.26
CA GLY A 304 0.88 13.83 14.74
C GLY A 304 1.21 14.84 15.84
N ASP A 305 2.21 14.59 16.69
CA ASP A 305 2.66 15.54 17.72
C ASP A 305 3.26 16.80 17.07
N GLU A 306 3.86 16.67 15.88
CA GLU A 306 4.42 17.79 15.10
C GLU A 306 3.36 18.49 14.23
N ILE A 307 2.47 17.73 13.60
CA ILE A 307 1.58 18.22 12.53
C ILE A 307 0.24 18.73 13.05
N CYS A 308 -0.32 18.07 14.07
CA CYS A 308 -1.69 18.34 14.52
C CYS A 308 -1.88 18.01 16.03
N PRO A 309 -1.06 18.56 16.93
CA PRO A 309 -1.10 18.21 18.36
C PRO A 309 -2.45 18.53 19.02
N ASP A 310 -3.17 19.54 18.52
CA ASP A 310 -4.44 19.99 19.05
C ASP A 310 -5.67 19.36 18.38
N ASP A 311 -5.50 18.52 17.35
CA ASP A 311 -6.62 17.87 16.64
C ASP A 311 -7.30 16.83 17.55
N GLU A 312 -8.63 16.90 17.66
CA GLU A 312 -9.39 16.02 18.54
C GLU A 312 -9.29 14.54 18.15
N LEU A 313 -9.25 14.22 16.84
CA LEU A 313 -9.07 12.83 16.41
C LEU A 313 -7.66 12.34 16.74
N TYR A 314 -6.66 13.22 16.70
CA TYR A 314 -5.31 12.87 17.12
C TYR A 314 -5.25 12.53 18.61
N LYS A 315 -5.90 13.32 19.47
CA LYS A 315 -6.00 13.05 20.91
C LYS A 315 -6.65 11.68 21.18
N ILE A 316 -7.71 11.35 20.45
CA ILE A 316 -8.36 10.02 20.51
C ILE A 316 -7.38 8.91 20.13
N VAL A 317 -6.62 9.07 19.04
CA VAL A 317 -5.62 8.09 18.59
C VAL A 317 -4.55 7.84 19.67
N LYS A 318 -4.08 8.88 20.37
CA LYS A 318 -3.10 8.73 21.46
C LYS A 318 -3.65 7.89 22.60
N VAL A 319 -4.88 8.17 23.03
CA VAL A 319 -5.53 7.41 24.10
C VAL A 319 -5.76 5.95 23.67
N LEU A 320 -6.27 5.73 22.46
CA LEU A 320 -6.46 4.37 21.92
C LEU A 320 -5.15 3.57 21.92
N ARG A 321 -4.05 4.17 21.45
CA ARG A 321 -2.73 3.53 21.42
C ARG A 321 -2.27 3.10 22.82
N GLU A 322 -2.56 3.91 23.84
CA GLU A 322 -2.18 3.64 25.22
C GLU A 322 -3.01 2.51 25.86
N ILE A 323 -4.34 2.60 25.81
CA ILE A 323 -5.20 1.74 26.65
C ILE A 323 -5.59 0.43 25.95
N THR A 324 -5.75 0.45 24.63
CA THR A 324 -6.35 -0.67 23.89
C THR A 324 -5.51 -1.94 23.94
N PRO A 325 -4.16 -1.91 23.86
CA PRO A 325 -3.37 -3.14 23.92
C PRO A 325 -3.59 -3.95 25.18
N ASP A 326 -3.77 -3.31 26.34
CA ASP A 326 -3.96 -4.01 27.60
C ASP A 326 -5.38 -4.55 27.74
N ILE A 327 -6.40 -3.77 27.32
CA ILE A 327 -7.79 -4.24 27.21
C ILE A 327 -7.86 -5.49 26.31
N LEU A 328 -7.19 -5.48 25.15
CA LEU A 328 -7.20 -6.61 24.23
C LEU A 328 -6.51 -7.85 24.83
N LYS A 329 -5.39 -7.70 25.55
CA LYS A 329 -4.72 -8.83 26.23
C LYS A 329 -5.60 -9.45 27.30
N GLU A 330 -6.28 -8.63 28.09
CA GLU A 330 -7.15 -9.08 29.18
C GLU A 330 -8.42 -9.75 28.65
N ARG A 331 -9.13 -9.07 27.76
CA ARG A 331 -10.45 -9.49 27.29
C ARG A 331 -10.39 -10.56 26.21
N LEU A 332 -9.32 -10.61 25.41
CA LEU A 332 -9.14 -11.53 24.29
C LEU A 332 -7.83 -12.34 24.41
N PRO A 333 -7.72 -13.30 25.33
CA PRO A 333 -6.45 -14.01 25.61
C PRO A 333 -5.89 -14.84 24.45
N LYS A 334 -6.68 -15.03 23.37
CA LYS A 334 -6.24 -15.70 22.13
C LYS A 334 -5.72 -14.73 21.06
N ILE A 335 -5.76 -13.42 21.31
CA ILE A 335 -5.25 -12.42 20.38
C ILE A 335 -3.74 -12.60 20.24
N ARG A 336 -3.27 -12.72 19.00
CA ARG A 336 -1.84 -12.96 18.71
C ARG A 336 -1.00 -11.67 18.74
N ASN A 337 -1.63 -10.55 18.41
CA ASN A 337 -1.01 -9.23 18.41
C ASN A 337 -2.08 -8.21 18.86
N PRO A 338 -1.99 -7.64 20.06
CA PRO A 338 -2.91 -6.62 20.56
C PRO A 338 -2.47 -5.19 20.21
N TYR A 339 -1.34 -5.00 19.53
CA TYR A 339 -0.73 -3.70 19.29
C TYR A 339 -1.30 -3.00 18.06
N PRO A 340 -1.15 -1.66 17.96
CA PRO A 340 -1.61 -0.93 16.80
C PRO A 340 -0.80 -1.26 15.54
N ASN A 341 -1.47 -1.11 14.40
CA ASN A 341 -0.86 -1.20 13.08
C ASN A 341 -0.86 0.18 12.39
N VAL A 342 -0.22 0.27 11.22
CA VAL A 342 -0.06 1.52 10.45
C VAL A 342 -1.37 2.28 10.21
N ASP A 343 -2.51 1.58 10.14
CA ASP A 343 -3.81 2.18 9.84
C ASP A 343 -4.35 3.05 10.99
N LEU A 344 -3.85 2.89 12.22
CA LEU A 344 -4.26 3.71 13.37
C LEU A 344 -3.91 5.19 13.21
N GLY A 345 -2.73 5.50 12.66
CA GLY A 345 -2.28 6.87 12.46
C GLY A 345 -2.58 7.44 11.08
N SER A 346 -2.67 6.59 10.06
CA SER A 346 -2.60 7.03 8.67
C SER A 346 -3.81 7.84 8.21
N GLY A 347 -5.03 7.39 8.52
CA GLY A 347 -6.26 8.09 8.14
C GLY A 347 -6.46 9.41 8.87
N MET A 348 -6.11 9.43 10.16
CA MET A 348 -6.18 10.64 10.98
C MET A 348 -5.23 11.72 10.45
N LEU A 349 -4.00 11.38 10.06
CA LEU A 349 -3.07 12.35 9.47
C LEU A 349 -3.54 12.88 8.11
N LEU A 350 -4.06 12.02 7.22
CA LEU A 350 -4.64 12.48 5.96
C LEU A 350 -5.82 13.43 6.21
N HIS A 351 -6.65 13.11 7.21
CA HIS A 351 -7.76 13.95 7.63
C HIS A 351 -7.29 15.32 8.14
N SER A 352 -6.24 15.37 8.96
CA SER A 352 -5.74 16.61 9.58
C SER A 352 -5.20 17.60 8.53
N VAL A 353 -4.63 17.12 7.42
CA VAL A 353 -4.14 17.96 6.32
C VAL A 353 -5.18 18.23 5.23
N GLY A 354 -6.47 17.98 5.50
CA GLY A 354 -7.56 18.46 4.63
C GLY A 354 -8.20 17.39 3.73
N PHE A 355 -7.70 16.15 3.71
CA PHE A 355 -8.37 15.05 3.00
C PHE A 355 -9.54 14.51 3.84
N ARG A 356 -10.64 15.26 3.92
CA ARG A 356 -11.79 14.95 4.79
C ARG A 356 -12.75 13.87 4.25
N LYS A 357 -12.44 13.26 3.10
CA LYS A 357 -13.28 12.25 2.43
C LYS A 357 -12.58 10.87 2.47
N PRO A 358 -12.95 9.98 3.41
CA PRO A 358 -12.22 8.73 3.63
C PRO A 358 -12.25 7.74 2.45
N ASP A 359 -13.25 7.84 1.56
CA ASP A 359 -13.35 7.02 0.34
C ASP A 359 -12.15 7.20 -0.61
N TYR A 360 -11.40 8.31 -0.48
CA TYR A 360 -10.18 8.54 -1.25
C TYR A 360 -8.92 7.93 -0.63
N TYR A 361 -8.92 7.47 0.61
CA TYR A 361 -7.66 7.10 1.29
C TYR A 361 -6.96 5.91 0.64
N THR A 362 -7.73 4.97 0.11
CA THR A 362 -7.18 3.84 -0.65
C THR A 362 -6.47 4.31 -1.93
N THR A 363 -6.80 5.48 -2.48
CA THR A 363 -6.09 6.02 -3.66
C THR A 363 -4.69 6.50 -3.33
N PHE A 364 -4.48 7.09 -2.14
CA PHE A 364 -3.12 7.39 -1.64
C PHE A 364 -2.33 6.12 -1.38
N PHE A 365 -2.98 5.10 -0.78
CA PHE A 365 -2.34 3.80 -0.59
C PHE A 365 -1.96 3.17 -1.94
N GLY A 366 -2.87 3.24 -2.92
CA GLY A 366 -2.63 2.79 -4.29
C GLY A 366 -1.45 3.49 -4.94
N TRP A 367 -1.39 4.83 -4.85
CA TRP A 367 -0.27 5.62 -5.34
C TRP A 367 1.06 5.18 -4.69
N ALA A 368 1.13 5.09 -3.36
CA ALA A 368 2.33 4.61 -2.67
C ALA A 368 2.78 3.24 -3.20
N ARG A 369 1.84 2.31 -3.39
CA ARG A 369 2.12 0.95 -3.82
C ARG A 369 2.62 0.83 -5.27
N VAL A 370 2.40 1.83 -6.12
CA VAL A 370 2.84 1.78 -7.53
C VAL A 370 4.34 1.49 -7.63
N ALA A 371 5.18 2.16 -6.85
CA ALA A 371 6.64 2.03 -6.96
C ALA A 371 7.11 0.61 -6.62
N GLY A 372 6.68 0.07 -5.48
CA GLY A 372 7.07 -1.29 -5.05
C GLY A 372 6.52 -2.39 -5.96
N ILE A 373 5.28 -2.25 -6.45
CA ILE A 373 4.70 -3.23 -7.39
C ILE A 373 5.42 -3.19 -8.74
N CYS A 374 5.73 -2.00 -9.26
CA CYS A 374 6.54 -1.85 -10.47
C CYS A 374 7.92 -2.52 -10.29
N ALA A 375 8.63 -2.22 -9.20
CA ALA A 375 9.92 -2.81 -8.91
C ALA A 375 9.86 -4.35 -8.87
N GLN A 376 8.88 -4.93 -8.16
CA GLN A 376 8.73 -6.39 -8.11
C GLN A 376 8.36 -7.01 -9.47
N ILE A 377 7.57 -6.33 -10.31
CA ILE A 377 7.30 -6.80 -11.68
C ILE A 377 8.60 -6.82 -12.51
N LEU A 378 9.47 -5.81 -12.34
CA LEU A 378 10.76 -5.78 -13.02
C LEU A 378 11.68 -6.89 -12.52
N ASP A 379 11.74 -7.13 -11.21
CA ASP A 379 12.51 -8.25 -10.62
C ASP A 379 12.06 -9.58 -11.24
N GLU A 380 10.74 -9.80 -11.34
CA GLU A 380 10.19 -11.02 -11.93
C GLU A 380 10.43 -11.13 -13.43
N ARG A 381 10.45 -10.03 -14.19
CA ARG A 381 10.80 -10.07 -15.62
C ARG A 381 12.27 -10.40 -15.85
N ASN A 382 13.14 -9.99 -14.93
CA ASN A 382 14.58 -10.21 -15.02
C ASN A 382 15.06 -11.48 -14.29
N SER A 383 14.17 -12.16 -13.57
CA SER A 383 14.50 -13.39 -12.84
C SER A 383 14.98 -14.51 -13.77
N ARG A 384 15.61 -15.55 -13.20
CA ARG A 384 16.06 -16.74 -13.93
C ARG A 384 16.97 -16.41 -15.12
N GLU A 385 17.95 -15.54 -14.88
CA GLU A 385 18.93 -15.07 -15.87
C GLU A 385 18.26 -14.33 -17.05
N GLY A 386 17.28 -13.45 -16.76
CA GLY A 386 16.58 -12.65 -17.76
C GLY A 386 15.46 -13.38 -18.52
N ARG A 387 15.20 -14.67 -18.23
CA ARG A 387 14.06 -15.40 -18.82
C ARG A 387 12.73 -14.98 -18.21
N GLY A 388 12.77 -14.48 -16.98
CA GLY A 388 11.63 -14.08 -16.17
C GLY A 388 10.91 -15.25 -15.51
N THR A 389 10.07 -14.89 -14.55
CA THR A 389 9.16 -15.78 -13.85
C THR A 389 8.10 -16.28 -14.84
N PRO A 390 7.88 -17.60 -14.96
CA PRO A 390 6.81 -18.14 -15.81
C PRO A 390 5.42 -17.64 -15.38
N ILE A 391 4.45 -17.83 -16.25
CA ILE A 391 3.04 -17.52 -15.94
C ILE A 391 2.60 -18.21 -14.63
N TYR A 392 1.98 -17.44 -13.73
CA TYR A 392 1.36 -17.97 -12.52
C TYR A 392 0.19 -18.88 -12.90
N ARG A 393 0.33 -20.19 -12.67
CA ARG A 393 -0.64 -21.20 -13.07
C ARG A 393 -0.87 -22.26 -11.98
N PRO A 394 -1.46 -21.89 -10.83
CA PRO A 394 -1.74 -22.85 -9.77
C PRO A 394 -2.70 -23.96 -10.24
N LYS A 395 -2.49 -25.17 -9.75
CA LYS A 395 -3.34 -26.33 -10.07
C LYS A 395 -4.57 -26.34 -9.17
N TYR A 396 -5.74 -26.54 -9.76
CA TYR A 396 -6.98 -26.83 -9.04
C TYR A 396 -7.25 -28.35 -9.08
N ILE A 397 -7.68 -28.91 -7.95
CA ILE A 397 -8.07 -30.32 -7.85
C ILE A 397 -9.59 -30.40 -8.04
N PRO A 398 -10.10 -31.13 -9.04
CA PRO A 398 -11.53 -31.25 -9.24
C PRO A 398 -12.16 -32.01 -8.07
N LYS A 399 -13.31 -31.50 -7.59
CA LYS A 399 -14.13 -32.14 -6.54
C LYS A 399 -15.53 -32.36 -7.10
N ASN A 400 -16.12 -33.52 -6.82
CA ASN A 400 -17.48 -33.89 -7.25
C ASN A 400 -17.70 -33.83 -8.79
N GLN A 401 -16.65 -34.09 -9.58
CA GLN A 401 -16.74 -34.18 -11.04
C GLN A 401 -16.54 -35.63 -11.51
N PRO A 402 -17.54 -36.52 -11.33
CA PRO A 402 -17.45 -37.85 -11.90
C PRO A 402 -17.41 -37.77 -13.43
N PHE A 403 -16.73 -38.71 -14.06
CA PHE A 403 -16.70 -38.83 -15.51
C PHE A 403 -18.14 -39.00 -16.04
N ARG A 404 -18.54 -38.14 -16.98
CA ARG A 404 -19.83 -38.21 -17.67
C ARG A 404 -19.58 -38.16 -19.17
N ARG A 405 -20.34 -38.96 -19.93
CA ARG A 405 -20.35 -38.96 -21.40
C ARG A 405 -21.76 -38.63 -21.84
N LEU A 406 -21.89 -37.89 -22.93
CA LEU A 406 -23.15 -37.79 -23.65
C LEU A 406 -23.27 -39.04 -24.52
N ASP A 407 -24.48 -39.58 -24.62
CA ASP A 407 -24.80 -40.72 -25.48
C ASP A 407 -24.66 -40.38 -26.98
#